data_AF-X0W491-F1
#
_entry.id   AF-X0W491-F1
#
_cell.length_a   1.000
_cell.length_b   1.000
_cell.length_c   1.000
_cell.angle_alpha   90.00
_cell.angle_beta   90.00
_cell.angle_gamma   90.00
#
_symmetry.space_group_name_H-M   'P 1'
#
loop_
_entity.id
_entity.type
_entity.pdbx_description
1 polymer ?
#
loop_
_entity_poly.entity_id
_entity_poly.type
_entity_poly.pdbx_seq_one_letter_code
_entity_poly.pdbx_strand_id
1 'polypeptide(L)'
;GEQYSWALEDFEGGYLDLTSLARVRAELMGRQWGLIPLFLPEIKGGAARTPERTRELLALLLPHGTRFWIGACHRETLLAALDVVDEFGLVEAEFLPYWSNENVLKADAEDLIVSAYTREDKGALVIVSNLGDEDREARVALELAALGLEGQPTVEDVLDGADVRLQGTTLEVSVPARDFRLILLGLR
;
A
#
# COMPACT_ATOMS: atom_id res chain seq x y z
N GLY A 1 12.64 -10.44 -6.54
CA GLY A 1 13.21 -10.54 -5.18
C GLY A 1 14.47 -11.38 -5.18
N GLU A 2 14.45 -12.56 -5.80
CA GLU A 2 15.65 -13.38 -6.05
C GLU A 2 16.79 -12.60 -6.73
N GLN A 3 16.50 -11.60 -7.59
CA GLN A 3 17.53 -10.74 -8.17
C GLN A 3 18.30 -9.86 -7.16
N TYR A 4 17.83 -9.79 -5.92
CA TYR A 4 18.49 -9.09 -4.80
C TYR A 4 19.14 -10.07 -3.80
N SER A 5 19.01 -11.39 -4.02
CA SER A 5 19.45 -12.43 -3.09
C SER A 5 20.94 -12.39 -2.78
N TRP A 6 21.76 -11.94 -3.74
CA TRP A 6 23.22 -11.76 -3.63
C TRP A 6 23.60 -10.49 -2.85
N ALA A 7 22.80 -9.43 -2.94
CA ALA A 7 23.02 -8.21 -2.18
C ALA A 7 22.65 -8.41 -0.70
N LEU A 8 21.69 -9.29 -0.42
CA LEU A 8 21.17 -9.60 0.91
C LEU A 8 21.99 -10.61 1.71
N GLU A 9 23.12 -11.12 1.19
CA GLU A 9 24.00 -12.01 1.96
C GLU A 9 24.75 -11.27 3.08
N ASP A 10 25.11 -10.00 2.84
CA ASP A 10 25.85 -9.15 3.79
C ASP A 10 25.11 -7.85 4.15
N PHE A 11 23.87 -7.67 3.68
CA PHE A 11 23.10 -6.43 3.83
C PHE A 11 22.01 -6.55 4.90
N GLU A 12 22.08 -5.70 5.93
CA GLU A 12 21.14 -5.68 7.05
C GLU A 12 19.94 -4.72 6.87
N GLY A 13 19.88 -3.99 5.75
CA GLY A 13 18.81 -3.03 5.44
C GLY A 13 17.55 -3.64 4.80
N GLY A 14 16.58 -2.80 4.46
CA GLY A 14 15.30 -3.19 3.85
C GLY A 14 15.28 -3.07 2.31
N TYR A 15 14.18 -3.48 1.67
CA TYR A 15 14.05 -3.34 0.20
C TYR A 15 14.05 -1.89 -0.27
N LEU A 16 13.55 -0.95 0.55
CA LEU A 16 13.59 0.48 0.25
C LEU A 16 15.01 1.02 0.15
N ASP A 17 15.97 0.39 0.83
CA ASP A 17 17.39 0.74 0.74
C ASP A 17 18.06 0.11 -0.50
N LEU A 18 17.44 -0.93 -1.10
CA LEU A 18 17.99 -1.71 -2.22
C LEU A 18 17.38 -1.37 -3.58
N THR A 19 16.16 -0.84 -3.61
CA THR A 19 15.42 -0.56 -4.83
C THR A 19 14.54 0.68 -4.70
N SER A 20 14.22 1.30 -5.82
CA SER A 20 13.36 2.47 -5.88
C SER A 20 11.98 2.12 -6.42
N LEU A 21 10.99 2.97 -6.12
CA LEU A 21 9.65 2.89 -6.71
C LEU A 21 9.67 2.83 -8.24
N ALA A 22 10.48 3.67 -8.89
CA ALA A 22 10.60 3.69 -10.33
C ALA A 22 11.08 2.34 -10.89
N ARG A 23 12.03 1.69 -10.20
CA ARG A 23 12.54 0.38 -10.58
C ARG A 23 11.50 -0.72 -10.36
N VAL A 24 10.82 -0.73 -9.21
CA VAL A 24 9.74 -1.68 -8.93
C VAL A 24 8.61 -1.55 -9.95
N ARG A 25 8.20 -0.31 -10.29
CA ARG A 25 7.22 -0.06 -11.36
C ARG A 25 7.69 -0.61 -12.71
N ALA A 26 8.95 -0.43 -13.08
CA ALA A 26 9.46 -0.93 -14.36
C ALA A 26 9.52 -2.46 -14.41
N GLU A 27 9.92 -3.12 -13.33
CA GLU A 27 10.21 -4.57 -13.30
C GLU A 27 9.00 -5.42 -12.87
N LEU A 28 8.10 -4.89 -12.04
CA LEU A 28 7.17 -5.68 -11.24
C LEU A 28 5.72 -5.14 -11.26
N MET A 29 5.40 -4.25 -12.22
CA MET A 29 4.04 -3.76 -12.39
C MET A 29 3.06 -4.92 -12.60
N GLY A 30 2.09 -5.04 -11.68
CA GLY A 30 1.09 -6.12 -11.67
C GLY A 30 0.06 -6.06 -12.80
N ARG A 31 0.14 -5.07 -13.68
CA ARG A 31 -0.72 -4.89 -14.86
C ARG A 31 0.15 -4.85 -16.12
N GLN A 32 0.44 -6.01 -16.69
CA GLN A 32 1.16 -6.15 -17.96
C GLN A 32 0.43 -7.11 -18.89
N TRP A 33 0.52 -6.89 -20.21
CA TRP A 33 0.12 -7.87 -21.21
C TRP A 33 1.22 -8.94 -21.27
N GLY A 34 1.11 -10.01 -20.47
CA GLY A 34 2.15 -11.04 -20.37
C GLY A 34 2.13 -11.84 -19.06
N LEU A 35 3.29 -12.37 -18.66
CA LEU A 35 3.46 -13.11 -17.40
C LEU A 35 3.19 -12.19 -16.20
N ILE A 36 2.47 -12.70 -15.18
CA ILE A 36 2.23 -11.96 -13.95
C ILE A 36 3.53 -11.93 -13.13
N PRO A 37 4.13 -10.74 -12.87
CA PRO A 37 5.32 -10.67 -12.04
C PRO A 37 4.91 -10.97 -10.60
N LEU A 38 5.54 -11.99 -10.02
CA LEU A 38 5.38 -12.34 -8.61
C LEU A 38 6.63 -11.88 -7.88
N PHE A 39 6.49 -10.95 -6.94
CA PHE A 39 7.61 -10.57 -6.09
C PHE A 39 7.89 -11.69 -5.08
N LEU A 40 9.08 -12.28 -5.12
CA LEU A 40 9.53 -13.30 -4.17
C LEU A 40 10.36 -12.63 -3.08
N PRO A 41 9.85 -12.36 -1.87
CA PRO A 41 10.65 -11.77 -0.81
C PRO A 41 11.70 -12.79 -0.36
N GLU A 42 12.96 -12.38 -0.35
CA GLU A 42 14.08 -13.13 0.22
C GLU A 42 14.69 -12.41 1.42
N ILE A 43 13.84 -12.01 2.38
CA ILE A 43 14.34 -11.47 3.65
C ILE A 43 15.04 -12.62 4.39
N LYS A 44 16.35 -12.49 4.63
CA LYS A 44 17.21 -13.49 5.28
C LYS A 44 17.62 -13.04 6.68
N GLY A 45 18.19 -13.96 7.47
CA GLY A 45 18.78 -13.65 8.77
C GLY A 45 17.77 -13.38 9.90
N GLY A 46 18.27 -12.88 11.03
CA GLY A 46 17.47 -12.64 12.25
C GLY A 46 16.40 -11.54 12.13
N ALA A 47 16.46 -10.73 11.06
CA ALA A 47 15.45 -9.73 10.73
C ALA A 47 14.29 -10.30 9.88
N ALA A 48 14.43 -11.52 9.34
CA ALA A 48 13.40 -12.16 8.54
C ALA A 48 12.17 -12.52 9.38
N ARG A 49 10.99 -12.46 8.75
CA ARG A 49 9.71 -12.83 9.37
C ARG A 49 9.37 -12.05 10.65
N THR A 50 9.84 -10.82 10.77
CA THR A 50 9.37 -9.88 11.80
C THR A 50 8.15 -9.11 11.27
N PRO A 51 7.21 -8.71 12.15
CA PRO A 51 6.09 -7.84 11.77
C PRO A 51 6.57 -6.59 11.03
N GLU A 52 7.57 -5.90 11.58
CA GLU A 52 8.07 -4.62 11.09
C GLU A 52 8.58 -4.74 9.65
N ARG A 53 9.47 -5.70 9.38
CA ARG A 53 9.99 -5.92 8.00
C ARG A 53 8.91 -6.35 7.01
N THR A 54 7.87 -7.01 7.50
CA THR A 54 6.73 -7.39 6.65
C THR A 54 5.88 -6.17 6.32
N ARG A 55 5.68 -5.26 7.28
CA ARG A 55 4.96 -4.00 7.05
C ARG A 55 5.73 -3.08 6.11
N GLU A 56 7.05 -2.95 6.26
CA GLU A 56 7.90 -2.21 5.31
C GLU A 56 7.75 -2.73 3.88
N LEU A 57 7.76 -4.07 3.73
CA LEU A 57 7.55 -4.71 2.44
C LEU A 57 6.15 -4.40 1.87
N LEU A 58 5.12 -4.45 2.70
CA LEU A 58 3.74 -4.15 2.29
C LEU A 58 3.55 -2.67 1.92
N ALA A 59 4.15 -1.74 2.67
CA ALA A 59 4.17 -0.31 2.33
C ALA A 59 4.80 -0.06 0.96
N LEU A 60 5.83 -0.84 0.59
CA LEU A 60 6.40 -0.79 -0.75
C LEU A 60 5.47 -1.43 -1.81
N LEU A 61 4.88 -2.59 -1.56
CA LEU A 61 4.23 -3.38 -2.60
C LEU A 61 2.75 -3.08 -2.82
N LEU A 62 1.98 -2.79 -1.76
CA LEU A 62 0.54 -2.58 -1.85
C LEU A 62 0.17 -1.42 -2.80
N PRO A 63 0.86 -0.26 -2.78
CA PRO A 63 0.56 0.83 -3.71
C PRO A 63 0.80 0.51 -5.18
N HIS A 64 1.44 -0.62 -5.51
CA HIS A 64 1.65 -1.07 -6.89
C HIS A 64 0.58 -2.04 -7.40
N GLY A 65 -0.25 -2.58 -6.51
CA GLY A 65 -1.12 -3.70 -6.83
C GLY A 65 -0.35 -4.96 -7.27
N THR A 66 0.89 -5.11 -6.81
CA THR A 66 1.79 -6.21 -7.17
C THR A 66 1.50 -7.45 -6.34
N ARG A 67 1.50 -8.63 -6.98
CA ARG A 67 1.41 -9.91 -6.27
C ARG A 67 2.78 -10.31 -5.72
N PHE A 68 2.80 -10.94 -4.56
CA PHE A 68 4.03 -11.38 -3.92
C PHE A 68 3.86 -12.74 -3.22
N TRP A 69 4.97 -13.42 -2.98
CA TRP A 69 5.03 -14.71 -2.31
C TRP A 69 5.18 -14.56 -0.79
N ILE A 70 4.52 -15.43 -0.03
CA ILE A 70 4.39 -15.28 1.42
C ILE A 70 5.58 -15.83 2.24
N GLY A 71 6.44 -16.66 1.64
CA GLY A 71 7.33 -17.58 2.36
C GLY A 71 8.39 -16.97 3.30
N ALA A 72 8.79 -15.71 3.08
CA ALA A 72 9.78 -15.02 3.90
C ALA A 72 9.19 -13.89 4.78
N CYS A 73 7.86 -13.80 4.85
CA CYS A 73 7.15 -12.77 5.62
C CYS A 73 6.73 -13.28 7.00
N HIS A 74 6.44 -12.34 7.92
CA HIS A 74 5.70 -12.62 9.14
C HIS A 74 4.26 -12.92 8.77
N ARG A 75 3.83 -14.17 9.02
CA ARG A 75 2.59 -14.70 8.44
C ARG A 75 1.35 -13.94 8.92
N GLU A 76 1.25 -13.64 10.20
CA GLU A 76 0.06 -13.01 10.79
C GLU A 76 -0.15 -11.59 10.25
N THR A 77 0.90 -10.77 10.29
CA THR A 77 0.90 -9.41 9.72
C THR A 77 0.53 -9.42 8.24
N LEU A 78 1.09 -10.36 7.49
CA LEU A 78 0.81 -10.49 6.07
C LEU A 78 -0.65 -10.86 5.81
N LEU A 79 -1.15 -11.89 6.49
CA LEU A 79 -2.51 -12.38 6.30
C LEU A 79 -3.53 -11.32 6.70
N ALA A 80 -3.34 -10.59 7.79
CA ALA A 80 -4.24 -9.51 8.18
C ALA A 80 -4.40 -8.45 7.08
N ALA A 81 -3.30 -8.02 6.45
CA ALA A 81 -3.38 -7.08 5.33
C ALA A 81 -4.01 -7.68 4.07
N LEU A 82 -3.73 -8.96 3.77
CA LEU A 82 -4.33 -9.66 2.64
C LEU A 82 -5.83 -9.92 2.82
N ASP A 83 -6.27 -10.21 4.05
CA ASP A 83 -7.67 -10.43 4.38
C ASP A 83 -8.50 -9.17 4.15
N VAL A 84 -8.00 -7.99 4.54
CA VAL A 84 -8.64 -6.69 4.23
C VAL A 84 -8.82 -6.51 2.72
N VAL A 85 -7.77 -6.81 1.97
CA VAL A 85 -7.71 -6.63 0.53
C VAL A 85 -8.63 -7.63 -0.19
N ASP A 86 -8.71 -8.87 0.30
CA ASP A 86 -9.61 -9.92 -0.19
C ASP A 86 -11.07 -9.61 0.15
N GLU A 87 -11.35 -9.16 1.37
CA GLU A 87 -12.67 -8.76 1.82
C GLU A 87 -13.21 -7.58 1.01
N PHE A 88 -12.35 -6.62 0.64
CA PHE A 88 -12.74 -5.56 -0.30
C PHE A 88 -13.09 -6.13 -1.69
N GLY A 89 -12.42 -7.20 -2.12
CA GLY A 89 -12.66 -7.89 -3.39
C GLY A 89 -11.99 -7.16 -4.54
N LEU A 90 -10.65 -7.24 -4.61
CA LEU A 90 -9.85 -6.55 -5.62
C LEU A 90 -10.14 -6.99 -7.06
N VAL A 91 -10.68 -8.19 -7.26
CA VAL A 91 -10.91 -8.75 -8.60
C VAL A 91 -11.94 -7.91 -9.36
N GLU A 92 -12.97 -7.44 -8.66
CA GLU A 92 -14.03 -6.59 -9.21
C GLU A 92 -13.72 -5.09 -9.09
N ALA A 93 -12.62 -4.73 -8.43
CA ALA A 93 -12.27 -3.34 -8.18
C ALA A 93 -11.48 -2.72 -9.33
N GLU A 94 -11.72 -1.43 -9.58
CA GLU A 94 -10.83 -0.62 -10.38
C GLU A 94 -9.65 -0.15 -9.52
N PHE A 95 -8.43 -0.26 -10.04
CA PHE A 95 -7.23 0.19 -9.34
C PHE A 95 -6.79 1.54 -9.88
N LEU A 96 -6.61 2.49 -8.97
CA LEU A 96 -6.09 3.83 -9.19
C LEU A 96 -4.64 3.90 -8.72
N PRO A 97 -3.65 3.66 -9.60
CA PRO A 97 -2.25 3.64 -9.19
C PRO A 97 -1.71 5.06 -8.93
N TYR A 98 -0.83 5.19 -7.94
CA TYR A 98 -0.21 6.47 -7.53
C TYR A 98 0.47 7.24 -8.68
N TRP A 99 0.90 6.56 -9.75
CA TRP A 99 1.55 7.18 -10.90
C TRP A 99 0.60 7.71 -11.98
N SER A 100 -0.72 7.59 -11.77
CA SER A 100 -1.73 8.02 -12.75
C SER A 100 -3.06 8.41 -12.09
N ASN A 101 -3.05 8.77 -10.81
CA ASN A 101 -4.26 9.10 -10.05
C ASN A 101 -4.20 10.50 -9.41
N GLU A 102 -3.25 11.36 -9.79
CA GLU A 102 -2.99 12.68 -9.17
C GLU A 102 -4.19 13.64 -9.19
N ASN A 103 -5.13 13.45 -10.12
CA ASN A 103 -6.38 14.22 -10.21
C ASN A 103 -7.49 13.69 -9.28
N VAL A 104 -7.27 12.54 -8.64
CA VAL A 104 -8.23 11.85 -7.76
C VAL A 104 -7.71 11.76 -6.32
N LEU A 105 -6.42 11.47 -6.17
CA LEU A 105 -5.74 11.27 -4.90
C LEU A 105 -4.45 12.09 -4.93
N LYS A 106 -4.29 13.01 -4.00
CA LYS A 106 -3.09 13.85 -3.91
C LYS A 106 -2.57 13.92 -2.49
N ALA A 107 -1.44 13.27 -2.24
CA ALA A 107 -0.70 13.39 -0.99
C ALA A 107 0.04 14.74 -0.89
N ASP A 108 0.32 15.18 0.32
CA ASP A 108 1.01 16.43 0.63
C ASP A 108 2.54 16.30 0.75
N ALA A 109 3.09 15.08 0.65
CA ALA A 109 4.53 14.80 0.67
C ALA A 109 4.92 13.78 -0.41
N GLU A 110 6.15 13.86 -0.90
CA GLU A 110 6.67 12.99 -1.98
C GLU A 110 6.90 11.53 -1.54
N ASP A 111 7.17 11.32 -0.26
CA ASP A 111 7.36 9.99 0.34
C ASP A 111 6.05 9.36 0.84
N LEU A 112 4.93 10.08 0.71
CA LEU A 112 3.59 9.54 0.90
C LEU A 112 3.03 9.04 -0.44
N ILE A 113 2.98 7.73 -0.60
CA ILE A 113 2.49 7.07 -1.79
C ILE A 113 1.05 6.64 -1.58
N VAL A 114 0.16 7.10 -2.47
CA VAL A 114 -1.27 6.84 -2.34
C VAL A 114 -1.81 6.20 -3.61
N SER A 115 -2.33 4.99 -3.45
CA SER A 115 -3.12 4.29 -4.47
C SER A 115 -4.49 3.96 -3.89
N ALA A 116 -5.47 3.63 -4.73
CA ALA A 116 -6.74 3.15 -4.24
C ALA A 116 -7.33 2.06 -5.12
N TYR A 117 -8.25 1.31 -4.54
CA TYR A 117 -9.18 0.46 -5.25
C TYR A 117 -10.59 1.03 -5.10
N THR A 118 -11.35 1.12 -6.18
CA THR A 118 -12.73 1.62 -6.16
C THR A 118 -13.71 0.53 -6.59
N ARG A 119 -14.89 0.54 -5.98
CA ARG A 119 -16.00 -0.36 -6.24
C ARG A 119 -17.31 0.36 -6.05
N GLU A 120 -18.21 0.26 -7.04
CA GLU A 120 -19.52 0.91 -6.99
C GLU A 120 -20.38 0.47 -5.79
N ASP A 121 -20.20 -0.76 -5.30
CA ASP A 121 -21.00 -1.34 -4.20
C ASP A 121 -20.33 -1.26 -2.82
N LYS A 122 -19.06 -0.84 -2.75
CA LYS A 122 -18.28 -0.78 -1.49
C LYS A 122 -17.60 0.56 -1.21
N GLY A 123 -17.53 1.45 -2.20
CA GLY A 123 -16.79 2.70 -2.12
C GLY A 123 -15.32 2.51 -2.50
N ALA A 124 -14.39 3.01 -1.70
CA ALA A 124 -12.96 2.99 -2.04
C ALA A 124 -12.08 2.47 -0.88
N LEU A 125 -11.13 1.61 -1.20
CA LEU A 125 -10.03 1.22 -0.30
C LEU A 125 -8.77 2.01 -0.70
N VAL A 126 -8.41 2.98 0.13
CA VAL A 126 -7.24 3.85 -0.08
C VAL A 126 -6.05 3.26 0.67
N ILE A 127 -4.95 3.06 -0.04
CA ILE A 127 -3.67 2.62 0.50
C ILE A 127 -2.81 3.87 0.67
N VAL A 128 -2.45 4.20 1.91
CA VAL A 128 -1.54 5.31 2.22
C VAL A 128 -0.25 4.72 2.76
N SER A 129 0.86 4.88 2.05
CA SER A 129 2.16 4.35 2.46
C SER A 129 3.16 5.46 2.68
N ASN A 130 3.81 5.46 3.84
CA ASN A 130 4.91 6.35 4.18
C ASN A 130 6.22 5.61 3.94
N LEU A 131 6.97 6.02 2.91
CA LEU A 131 8.28 5.44 2.59
C LEU A 131 9.43 6.20 3.24
N GLY A 132 9.15 7.28 3.97
CA GLY A 132 10.12 8.05 4.72
C GLY A 132 10.57 7.35 6.00
N ASP A 133 11.65 7.87 6.57
CA ASP A 133 12.28 7.37 7.80
C ASP A 133 11.70 8.01 9.08
N GLU A 134 10.71 8.90 8.93
CA GLU A 134 10.04 9.60 10.03
C GLU A 134 8.53 9.36 9.99
N ASP A 135 7.89 9.34 11.16
CA ASP A 135 6.43 9.30 11.27
C ASP A 135 5.81 10.55 10.62
N ARG A 136 4.66 10.38 9.96
CA ARG A 136 3.97 11.47 9.27
C ARG A 136 2.48 11.50 9.56
N GLU A 137 1.97 12.71 9.73
CA GLU A 137 0.54 12.99 9.59
C GLU A 137 0.24 13.20 8.10
N ALA A 138 -0.23 12.16 7.44
CA ALA A 138 -0.53 12.19 6.01
C ALA A 138 -1.80 13.00 5.73
N ARG A 139 -1.72 13.92 4.77
CA ARG A 139 -2.91 14.62 4.25
C ARG A 139 -3.11 14.28 2.79
N VAL A 140 -4.24 13.64 2.51
CA VAL A 140 -4.60 13.22 1.15
C VAL A 140 -5.85 13.96 0.71
N ALA A 141 -5.71 14.82 -0.30
CA ALA A 141 -6.86 15.41 -0.97
C ALA A 141 -7.53 14.37 -1.87
N LEU A 142 -8.84 14.25 -1.75
CA LEU A 142 -9.67 13.27 -2.44
C LEU A 142 -10.66 13.95 -3.38
N GLU A 143 -10.81 13.44 -4.60
CA GLU A 143 -11.95 13.76 -5.45
C GLU A 143 -13.02 12.67 -5.27
N LEU A 144 -13.92 12.89 -4.31
CA LEU A 144 -14.90 11.88 -3.86
C LEU A 144 -15.78 11.36 -5.00
N ALA A 145 -16.18 12.23 -5.93
CA ALA A 145 -17.00 11.81 -7.07
C ALA A 145 -16.24 10.86 -8.01
N ALA A 146 -14.93 11.09 -8.23
CA ALA A 146 -14.09 10.21 -9.03
C ALA A 146 -13.78 8.88 -8.31
N LEU A 147 -13.95 8.83 -6.99
CA LEU A 147 -13.92 7.60 -6.19
C LEU A 147 -15.26 6.85 -6.18
N GLY A 148 -16.29 7.35 -6.86
CA GLY A 148 -17.63 6.77 -6.87
C GLY A 148 -18.42 7.01 -5.58
N LEU A 149 -18.05 8.02 -4.79
CA LEU A 149 -18.68 8.34 -3.51
C LEU A 149 -19.60 9.55 -3.67
N GLU A 150 -20.89 9.34 -3.41
CA GLU A 150 -21.88 10.42 -3.36
C GLU A 150 -22.08 10.89 -1.90
N GLY A 151 -21.67 12.12 -1.60
CA GLY A 151 -21.80 12.70 -0.27
C GLY A 151 -20.62 12.40 0.65
N GLN A 152 -20.87 12.37 1.97
CA GLN A 152 -19.81 12.16 2.96
C GLN A 152 -19.71 10.68 3.34
N PRO A 153 -18.64 9.98 2.93
CA PRO A 153 -18.50 8.55 3.19
C PRO A 153 -18.25 8.27 4.68
N THR A 154 -18.39 7.01 5.09
CA THR A 154 -17.73 6.54 6.32
C THR A 154 -16.22 6.46 6.07
N VAL A 155 -15.42 6.58 7.13
CA VAL A 155 -13.97 6.51 7.03
C VAL A 155 -13.44 5.69 8.20
N GLU A 156 -12.61 4.70 7.90
CA GLU A 156 -12.05 3.78 8.89
C GLU A 156 -10.69 3.25 8.42
N ASP A 157 -9.73 3.16 9.33
CA ASP A 157 -8.57 2.30 9.14
C ASP A 157 -8.93 0.87 9.51
N VAL A 158 -9.17 0.05 8.49
CA VAL A 158 -9.73 -1.30 8.65
C VAL A 158 -8.68 -2.34 9.06
N LEU A 159 -7.39 -1.98 9.07
CA LEU A 159 -6.32 -2.88 9.49
C LEU A 159 -5.87 -2.60 10.92
N ASP A 160 -5.47 -1.36 11.19
CA ASP A 160 -4.81 -1.00 12.45
C ASP A 160 -5.71 -0.22 13.40
N GLY A 161 -6.90 0.23 12.93
CA GLY A 161 -7.84 0.99 13.73
C GLY A 161 -7.30 2.37 14.15
N ALA A 162 -6.38 2.96 13.38
CA ALA A 162 -5.89 4.29 13.66
C ALA A 162 -7.03 5.34 13.63
N ASP A 163 -6.83 6.44 14.36
CA ASP A 163 -7.72 7.59 14.28
C ASP A 163 -7.59 8.23 12.89
N VAL A 164 -8.66 8.12 12.09
CA VAL A 164 -8.72 8.69 10.74
C VAL A 164 -9.79 9.78 10.69
N ARG A 165 -9.49 10.89 10.03
CA ARG A 165 -10.44 12.00 9.87
C ARG A 165 -10.62 12.34 8.40
N LEU A 166 -11.87 12.59 8.02
CA LEU A 166 -12.22 13.14 6.72
C LEU A 166 -12.84 14.53 6.93
N GLN A 167 -12.05 15.57 6.66
CA GLN A 167 -12.47 16.97 6.77
C GLN A 167 -12.80 17.51 5.37
N GLY A 168 -14.10 17.55 5.04
CA GLY A 168 -14.55 17.86 3.68
C GLY A 168 -14.07 16.77 2.72
N THR A 169 -13.05 17.10 1.91
CA THR A 169 -12.41 16.19 0.95
C THR A 169 -10.97 15.84 1.29
N THR A 170 -10.48 16.24 2.48
CA THR A 170 -9.11 15.91 2.92
C THR A 170 -9.15 14.80 3.96
N LEU A 171 -8.50 13.70 3.64
CA LEU A 171 -8.23 12.58 4.54
C LEU A 171 -6.97 12.87 5.34
N GLU A 172 -7.04 12.71 6.66
CA GLU A 172 -5.93 12.87 7.59
C GLU A 172 -5.75 11.59 8.40
N VAL A 173 -4.53 11.06 8.43
CA VAL A 173 -4.16 9.85 9.20
C VAL A 173 -2.68 9.85 9.56
N SER A 174 -2.37 9.37 10.77
CA SER A 174 -1.00 9.13 11.20
C SER A 174 -0.44 7.83 10.59
N VAL A 175 0.69 7.94 9.89
CA VAL A 175 1.38 6.83 9.23
C VAL A 175 2.83 6.76 9.73
N PRO A 176 3.20 5.71 10.48
CA PRO A 176 4.57 5.54 10.96
C PRO A 176 5.60 5.50 9.84
N ALA A 177 6.85 5.76 10.19
CA ALA A 177 7.99 5.60 9.29
C ALA A 177 7.98 4.20 8.64
N ARG A 178 8.18 4.15 7.32
CA ARG A 178 8.27 2.91 6.53
C ARG A 178 7.07 1.97 6.70
N ASP A 179 5.88 2.53 6.93
CA ASP A 179 4.65 1.77 7.18
C ASP A 179 3.50 2.24 6.26
N PHE A 180 2.33 1.63 6.40
CA PHE A 180 1.14 1.92 5.62
C PHE A 180 -0.13 1.89 6.47
N ARG A 181 -1.20 2.41 5.88
CA ARG A 181 -2.58 2.34 6.37
C ARG A 181 -3.50 1.89 5.24
N LEU A 182 -4.55 1.16 5.61
CA LEU A 182 -5.62 0.72 4.71
C LEU A 182 -6.92 1.40 5.12
N ILE A 183 -7.29 2.43 4.38
CA ILE A 183 -8.42 3.29 4.72
C ILE A 183 -9.62 2.93 3.85
N LEU A 184 -10.69 2.44 4.47
CA LEU A 184 -11.95 2.23 3.80
C LEU A 184 -12.78 3.51 3.82
N LEU A 185 -13.14 4.00 2.63
CA LEU A 185 -14.13 5.03 2.40
C LEU A 185 -15.43 4.35 1.98
N GLY A 186 -16.32 4.10 2.93
CA GLY A 186 -17.54 3.33 2.72
C GLY A 186 -18.73 4.18 2.27
N LEU A 187 -19.62 3.56 1.52
CA LEU A 187 -20.94 4.13 1.18
C LEU A 187 -21.81 4.26 2.43
N ARG A 188 -22.69 5.26 2.45
CA ARG A 188 -23.71 5.44 3.49
C ARG A 188 -25.08 4.97 3.02
#